data_AF-X0X3B0-F1
#
_entry.id   AF-X0X3B0-F1
#
_cell.length_a   1.000
_cell.length_b   1.000
_cell.length_c   1.000
_cell.angle_alpha   90.00
_cell.angle_beta   90.00
_cell.angle_gamma   90.00
#
_symmetry.space_group_name_H-M   'P 1'
#
loop_
_entity.id
_entity.type
_entity.pdbx_description
1 polymer ?
#
loop_
_entity_poly.entity_id
_entity_poly.type
_entity_poly.pdbx_seq_one_letter_code
_entity_poly.pdbx_strand_id
1 'polypeptide(L)'
;DVAYRVLGLGLLGGLLYLPFYVGFQSQAGGILPNLFNPTRLHQYLIFFGPFVFVAIGFAALVTKRWRAEVEDGDLLGGGLSVLPWTILLPPLAGLGSIALIMFTPRGQDFLRSILGNEMVRQQIGGADWPSLARRLITIRLGNPWTYLFLALLIAWVVALLWGRLRAEKGEGRIAESSTLFVLLIIATGLVLTLSVEFVYLRDTFGTRMNTVFKFYYQAWVLLAVAGAYGVYYVIEKAKGWGR
;
A
#
# COMPACT_ATOMS: atom_id res chain seq x y z
N ASP A 1 -15.50 6.62 31.11
CA ASP A 1 -14.91 5.30 31.40
C ASP A 1 -13.95 4.78 30.34
N VAL A 2 -14.37 4.61 29.08
CA VAL A 2 -13.50 4.06 28.02
C VAL A 2 -12.21 4.86 27.83
N ALA A 3 -12.29 6.19 27.77
CA ALA A 3 -11.12 7.05 27.60
C ALA A 3 -10.08 6.89 28.73
N TYR A 4 -10.53 6.82 29.99
CA TYR A 4 -9.64 6.61 31.14
C TYR A 4 -8.99 5.21 31.11
N ARG A 5 -9.72 4.18 30.67
CA ARG A 5 -9.15 2.83 30.50
C ARG A 5 -8.10 2.80 29.38
N VAL A 6 -8.37 3.44 28.25
CA VAL A 6 -7.40 3.55 27.13
C VAL A 6 -6.15 4.30 27.56
N LEU A 7 -6.31 5.44 28.26
CA LEU A 7 -5.19 6.22 28.78
C LEU A 7 -4.38 5.43 29.83
N GLY A 8 -5.06 4.78 30.79
CA GLY A 8 -4.41 3.97 31.82
C GLY A 8 -3.64 2.78 31.25
N LEU A 9 -4.23 2.04 30.30
CA LEU A 9 -3.55 0.94 29.61
C LEU A 9 -2.41 1.44 28.73
N GLY A 10 -2.56 2.59 28.06
CA GLY A 10 -1.51 3.21 27.26
C GLY A 10 -0.30 3.63 28.11
N LEU A 11 -0.55 4.26 29.26
CA LEU A 11 0.50 4.65 30.22
C LEU A 11 1.19 3.42 30.80
N LEU A 12 0.43 2.43 31.26
CA LEU A 12 0.99 1.18 31.79
C LEU A 12 1.83 0.45 30.73
N GLY A 13 1.32 0.36 29.49
CA GLY A 13 2.04 -0.21 28.36
C GLY A 13 3.35 0.54 28.10
N GLY A 14 3.31 1.88 28.07
CA GLY A 14 4.51 2.71 27.89
C GLY A 14 5.56 2.52 29.00
N LEU A 15 5.12 2.44 30.26
CA LEU A 15 5.99 2.18 31.41
C LEU A 15 6.63 0.79 31.36
N LEU A 16 5.85 -0.24 31.03
CA LEU A 16 6.36 -1.61 30.91
C LEU A 16 7.34 -1.76 29.74
N TYR A 17 7.18 -0.98 28.67
CA TYR A 17 8.09 -0.95 27.52
C TYR A 17 9.29 -0.01 27.71
N LEU A 18 9.35 0.74 28.81
CA LEU A 18 10.41 1.72 29.05
C LEU A 18 11.83 1.10 29.05
N PRO A 19 12.08 -0.08 29.64
CA PRO A 19 13.38 -0.75 29.55
C PRO A 19 13.80 -1.03 28.10
N PHE A 20 12.85 -1.42 27.24
CA PHE A 20 13.11 -1.60 25.82
C PHE A 20 13.46 -0.27 25.16
N TYR A 21 12.69 0.80 25.39
CA TYR A 21 12.94 2.09 24.75
C TYR A 21 14.28 2.72 25.16
N VAL A 22 14.72 2.52 26.41
CA VAL A 22 16.02 2.98 26.89
C VAL A 22 17.17 2.25 26.20
N GLY A 23 17.05 0.93 26.00
CA GLY A 23 18.06 0.13 25.31
C GLY A 23 17.94 0.12 23.78
N PHE A 24 16.87 0.69 23.23
CA PHE A 24 16.56 0.59 21.80
C PHE A 24 17.51 1.44 20.97
N GLN A 25 18.29 0.78 20.12
CA GLN A 25 19.07 1.43 19.08
C GLN A 25 18.43 1.16 17.72
N SER A 26 17.89 2.20 17.10
CA SER A 26 17.29 2.08 15.78
C SER A 26 18.37 1.80 14.74
N GLN A 27 18.21 0.71 14.01
CA GLN A 27 19.03 0.38 12.84
C GLN A 27 18.51 1.08 11.56
N ALA A 28 17.41 1.83 11.64
CA ALA A 28 16.83 2.53 10.50
C ALA A 28 17.65 3.78 10.18
N GLY A 29 18.32 3.77 9.04
CA GLY A 29 19.18 4.85 8.55
C GLY A 29 18.52 5.78 7.53
N GLY A 30 17.18 5.83 7.49
CA GLY A 30 16.41 6.66 6.55
C GLY A 30 15.69 5.86 5.45
N ILE A 31 15.02 6.58 4.54
CA ILE A 31 14.26 6.01 3.42
C ILE A 31 15.07 6.16 2.14
N LEU A 32 15.19 5.08 1.37
CA LEU A 32 15.87 5.04 0.07
C LEU A 32 14.92 4.55 -1.03
N PRO A 33 15.10 4.99 -2.28
CA PRO A 33 14.30 4.51 -3.40
C PRO A 33 14.67 3.05 -3.74
N ASN A 34 13.65 2.23 -4.01
CA ASN A 34 13.85 0.93 -4.63
C ASN A 34 14.14 1.13 -6.12
N LEU A 35 15.38 0.92 -6.52
CA LEU A 35 15.85 1.19 -7.86
C LEU A 35 15.63 -0.01 -8.80
N PHE A 36 16.14 -1.17 -8.43
CA PHE A 36 16.35 -2.28 -9.37
C PHE A 36 15.48 -3.51 -9.13
N ASN A 37 14.70 -3.53 -8.04
CA ASN A 37 14.04 -4.75 -7.60
C ASN A 37 12.51 -4.60 -7.64
N PRO A 38 11.85 -4.47 -8.80
CA PRO A 38 10.40 -4.60 -8.85
C PRO A 38 10.00 -6.04 -8.51
N THR A 39 8.92 -6.21 -7.75
CA THR A 39 8.36 -7.54 -7.49
C THR A 39 7.68 -8.04 -8.75
N ARG A 40 7.92 -9.29 -9.15
CA ARG A 40 7.20 -9.91 -10.27
C ARG A 40 5.79 -10.30 -9.83
N LEU A 41 4.80 -10.14 -10.70
CA LEU A 41 3.39 -10.37 -10.32
C LEU A 41 3.15 -11.80 -9.82
N HIS A 42 3.74 -12.82 -10.45
CA HIS A 42 3.63 -14.20 -9.97
C HIS A 42 4.23 -14.40 -8.57
N GLN A 43 5.36 -13.74 -8.27
CA GLN A 43 5.95 -13.79 -6.92
C GLN A 43 5.02 -13.14 -5.91
N TYR A 44 4.42 -11.99 -6.26
CA TYR A 44 3.44 -11.34 -5.41
C TYR A 44 2.24 -12.25 -5.11
N LEU A 45 1.70 -12.90 -6.14
CA LEU A 45 0.54 -13.80 -6.01
C LEU A 45 0.85 -15.11 -5.28
N ILE A 46 2.11 -15.56 -5.21
CA ILE A 46 2.49 -16.69 -4.34
C ILE A 46 2.24 -16.33 -2.86
N PHE A 47 2.57 -15.09 -2.46
CA PHE A 47 2.37 -14.66 -1.07
C PHE A 47 0.94 -14.22 -0.78
N PHE A 48 0.29 -13.51 -1.71
CA PHE A 48 -0.98 -12.83 -1.44
C PHE A 48 -2.16 -13.38 -2.24
N GLY A 49 -1.95 -14.35 -3.13
CA GLY A 49 -2.96 -14.84 -4.08
C GLY A 49 -4.31 -15.19 -3.44
N PRO A 50 -4.35 -16.05 -2.39
CA PRO A 50 -5.59 -16.40 -1.72
C PRO A 50 -6.32 -15.17 -1.14
N PHE A 51 -5.60 -14.27 -0.47
CA PHE A 51 -6.18 -13.07 0.12
C PHE A 51 -6.70 -12.09 -0.94
N VAL A 52 -5.93 -11.89 -2.01
CA VAL A 52 -6.29 -11.04 -3.14
C VAL A 52 -7.51 -11.59 -3.86
N PHE A 53 -7.59 -12.91 -4.05
CA PHE A 53 -8.75 -13.57 -4.64
C PHE A 53 -10.02 -13.31 -3.82
N VAL A 54 -9.95 -13.52 -2.49
CA VAL A 54 -11.07 -13.24 -1.58
C VAL A 54 -11.43 -11.75 -1.59
N ALA A 55 -10.44 -10.86 -1.54
CA ALA A 55 -10.66 -9.41 -1.55
C ALA A 55 -11.35 -8.95 -2.84
N ILE A 56 -10.96 -9.48 -4.00
CA ILE A 56 -11.60 -9.20 -5.30
C ILE A 56 -13.04 -9.71 -5.29
N GLY A 57 -13.27 -10.95 -4.84
CA GLY A 57 -14.62 -11.51 -4.77
C GLY A 57 -15.54 -10.70 -3.84
N PHE A 58 -15.03 -10.33 -2.67
CA PHE A 58 -15.71 -9.47 -1.72
C PHE A 58 -16.03 -8.09 -2.32
N ALA A 59 -15.03 -7.40 -2.90
CA ALA A 59 -15.22 -6.10 -3.53
C ALA A 59 -16.21 -6.16 -4.70
N ALA A 60 -16.23 -7.23 -5.49
CA ALA A 60 -17.20 -7.44 -6.56
C ALA A 60 -18.64 -7.54 -6.04
N LEU A 61 -18.87 -8.31 -4.98
CA LEU A 61 -20.20 -8.44 -4.36
C LEU A 61 -20.65 -7.13 -3.71
N VAL A 62 -19.76 -6.43 -3.02
CA VAL A 62 -20.03 -5.10 -2.45
C VAL A 62 -20.38 -4.11 -3.56
N THR A 63 -19.61 -4.09 -4.65
CA THR A 63 -19.89 -3.25 -5.83
C THR A 63 -21.28 -3.52 -6.39
N LYS A 64 -21.63 -4.80 -6.60
CA LYS A 64 -22.95 -5.20 -7.13
C LYS A 64 -24.08 -4.73 -6.23
N ARG A 65 -23.94 -4.93 -4.92
CA ARG A 65 -24.96 -4.56 -3.94
C ARG A 65 -25.14 -3.04 -3.87
N TRP A 66 -24.07 -2.30 -3.63
CA TRP A 66 -24.16 -0.85 -3.46
C TRP A 66 -24.58 -0.13 -4.74
N ARG A 67 -24.25 -0.65 -5.93
CA ARG A 67 -24.78 -0.10 -7.19
C ARG A 67 -26.29 -0.19 -7.30
N ALA A 68 -26.91 -1.20 -6.70
CA ALA A 68 -28.37 -1.34 -6.67
C ALA A 68 -29.03 -0.46 -5.59
N GLU A 69 -28.25 -0.01 -4.60
CA GLU A 69 -28.74 0.83 -3.49
C GLU A 69 -28.62 2.34 -3.78
N VAL A 70 -27.62 2.75 -4.57
CA VAL A 70 -27.35 4.18 -4.88
C VAL A 70 -28.26 4.67 -6.01
N GLU A 71 -29.11 5.66 -5.72
CA GLU A 71 -30.14 6.18 -6.64
C GLU A 71 -29.56 6.83 -7.91
N ASP A 72 -28.45 7.59 -7.80
CA ASP A 72 -27.80 8.28 -8.93
C ASP A 72 -26.91 7.35 -9.79
N GLY A 73 -26.74 6.08 -9.41
CA GLY A 73 -25.92 5.10 -10.12
C GLY A 73 -24.40 5.37 -10.10
N ASP A 74 -23.94 6.54 -9.67
CA ASP A 74 -22.53 6.94 -9.66
C ASP A 74 -21.76 6.45 -8.42
N LEU A 75 -21.73 5.12 -8.22
CA LEU A 75 -20.90 4.52 -7.16
C LEU A 75 -19.40 4.54 -7.52
N LEU A 76 -19.08 4.29 -8.79
CA LEU A 76 -17.70 4.09 -9.24
C LEU A 76 -17.10 5.26 -10.02
N GLY A 77 -17.85 6.30 -10.40
CA GLY A 77 -17.26 7.47 -11.07
C GLY A 77 -16.28 8.21 -10.16
N GLY A 78 -16.51 8.18 -8.84
CA GLY A 78 -15.48 8.53 -7.85
C GLY A 78 -14.19 7.72 -8.04
N GLY A 79 -14.28 6.43 -8.34
CA GLY A 79 -13.14 5.56 -8.66
C GLY A 79 -12.39 5.92 -9.93
N LEU A 80 -13.12 6.27 -10.99
CA LEU A 80 -12.50 6.76 -12.22
C LEU A 80 -11.71 8.05 -11.97
N SER A 81 -12.17 8.90 -11.05
CA SER A 81 -11.42 10.09 -10.65
C SER A 81 -10.17 9.78 -9.80
N VAL A 82 -10.15 8.65 -9.07
CA VAL A 82 -9.04 8.19 -8.22
C VAL A 82 -7.98 7.43 -9.02
N LEU A 83 -8.37 6.75 -10.09
CA LEU A 83 -7.51 5.87 -10.90
C LEU A 83 -6.29 6.59 -11.52
N PRO A 84 -6.40 7.81 -12.08
CA PRO A 84 -5.22 8.57 -12.50
C PRO A 84 -4.26 8.81 -11.35
N TRP A 85 -4.74 9.06 -10.14
CA TRP A 85 -3.86 9.31 -8.99
C TRP A 85 -3.14 8.03 -8.57
N THR A 86 -3.81 6.87 -8.49
CA THR A 86 -3.12 5.63 -8.11
C THR A 86 -2.14 5.14 -9.18
N ILE A 87 -2.38 5.44 -10.46
CA ILE A 87 -1.55 5.00 -11.60
C ILE A 87 -0.46 6.02 -11.98
N LEU A 88 -0.69 7.32 -11.79
CA LEU A 88 0.25 8.36 -12.23
C LEU A 88 1.02 8.96 -11.06
N LEU A 89 0.45 9.04 -9.86
CA LEU A 89 1.13 9.69 -8.73
C LEU A 89 2.45 8.99 -8.36
N PRO A 90 2.54 7.65 -8.25
CA PRO A 90 3.82 7.00 -7.95
C PRO A 90 4.93 7.25 -9.01
N PRO A 91 4.70 7.06 -10.33
CA PRO A 91 5.74 7.37 -11.32
C PRO A 91 6.02 8.87 -11.43
N LEU A 92 5.02 9.75 -11.30
CA LEU A 92 5.24 11.20 -11.28
C LEU A 92 6.02 11.65 -10.04
N ALA A 93 5.77 11.06 -8.88
CA ALA A 93 6.57 11.30 -7.68
C ALA A 93 8.01 10.80 -7.86
N GLY A 94 8.19 9.65 -8.53
CA GLY A 94 9.51 9.15 -8.93
C GLY A 94 10.24 10.12 -9.87
N LEU A 95 9.58 10.58 -10.94
CA LEU A 95 10.12 11.56 -11.88
C LEU A 95 10.39 12.92 -11.21
N GLY A 96 9.49 13.37 -10.34
CA GLY A 96 9.67 14.58 -9.55
C GLY A 96 10.86 14.47 -8.61
N SER A 97 11.06 13.31 -7.97
CA SER A 97 12.24 13.05 -7.13
C SER A 97 13.53 13.08 -7.97
N ILE A 98 13.52 12.49 -9.16
CA ILE A 98 14.65 12.56 -10.12
C ILE A 98 14.93 14.02 -10.52
N ALA A 99 13.88 14.78 -10.87
CA ALA A 99 14.03 16.18 -11.24
C ALA A 99 14.58 17.02 -10.08
N LEU A 100 14.07 16.84 -8.86
CA LEU A 100 14.60 17.49 -7.66
C LEU A 100 16.07 17.15 -7.43
N ILE A 101 16.46 15.89 -7.62
CA ILE A 101 17.85 15.44 -7.54
C ILE A 101 18.73 16.15 -8.58
N MET A 102 18.24 16.29 -9.82
CA MET A 102 19.02 16.82 -10.94
C MET A 102 19.16 18.34 -10.91
N PHE A 103 18.09 19.05 -10.57
CA PHE A 103 17.98 20.49 -10.77
C PHE A 103 18.15 21.31 -9.48
N THR A 104 18.38 20.68 -8.33
CA THR A 104 18.60 21.39 -7.07
C THR A 104 19.97 21.07 -6.46
N PRO A 105 20.67 22.06 -5.84
CA PRO A 105 21.95 21.80 -5.16
C PRO A 105 21.83 20.74 -4.06
N ARG A 106 20.76 20.81 -3.25
CA ARG A 106 20.47 19.81 -2.21
C ARG A 106 20.28 18.42 -2.78
N GLY A 107 19.59 18.31 -3.91
CA GLY A 107 19.38 17.06 -4.63
C GLY A 107 20.68 16.47 -5.16
N GLN A 108 21.57 17.31 -5.70
CA GLN A 108 22.88 16.90 -6.18
C GLN A 108 23.80 16.47 -5.04
N ASP A 109 23.78 17.17 -3.90
CA ASP A 109 24.54 16.79 -2.70
C ASP A 109 24.02 15.48 -2.09
N PHE A 110 22.70 15.29 -2.06
CA PHE A 110 22.09 14.02 -1.70
C PHE A 110 22.53 12.90 -2.66
N LEU A 111 22.51 13.13 -3.97
CA LEU A 111 22.98 12.17 -4.96
C LEU A 111 24.47 11.84 -4.77
N ARG A 112 25.32 12.83 -4.49
CA ARG A 112 26.75 12.61 -4.16
C ARG A 112 26.89 11.78 -2.89
N SER A 113 26.06 12.01 -1.87
CA SER A 113 26.05 11.22 -0.64
C SER A 113 25.65 9.75 -0.88
N ILE A 114 24.71 9.52 -1.81
CA ILE A 114 24.27 8.18 -2.20
C ILE A 114 25.31 7.49 -3.07
N LEU A 115 25.84 8.17 -4.10
CA LEU A 115 26.86 7.63 -5.00
C LEU A 115 28.22 7.48 -4.31
N GLY A 116 28.48 8.22 -3.24
CA GLY A 116 29.64 8.06 -2.37
C GLY A 116 29.51 6.88 -1.39
N ASN A 117 28.31 6.34 -1.21
CA ASN A 117 28.08 5.20 -0.34
C ASN A 117 28.58 3.90 -1.00
N GLU A 118 29.49 3.21 -0.33
CA GLU A 118 30.12 1.98 -0.84
C GLU A 118 29.11 0.86 -1.12
N MET A 119 28.08 0.75 -0.28
CA MET A 119 27.02 -0.25 -0.44
C MET A 119 26.15 0.03 -1.68
N VAL A 120 25.90 1.31 -1.99
CA VAL A 120 25.19 1.70 -3.21
C VAL A 120 26.10 1.49 -4.42
N ARG A 121 27.38 1.85 -4.34
CA ARG A 121 28.38 1.62 -5.41
C ARG A 121 28.46 0.15 -5.82
N GLN A 122 28.45 -0.76 -4.86
CA GLN A 122 28.42 -2.20 -5.11
C GLN A 122 27.15 -2.65 -5.88
N GLN A 123 26.00 -2.00 -5.63
CA GLN A 123 24.75 -2.32 -6.34
C GLN A 123 24.68 -1.71 -7.75
N ILE A 124 25.25 -0.51 -7.95
CA ILE A 124 25.21 0.19 -9.24
C ILE A 124 26.38 -0.14 -10.17
N GLY A 125 27.44 -0.78 -9.66
CA GLY A 125 28.60 -1.20 -10.47
C GLY A 125 29.40 -0.05 -11.08
N GLY A 126 29.39 1.12 -10.43
CA GLY A 126 30.09 2.32 -10.93
C GLY A 126 29.43 3.04 -12.11
N ALA A 127 28.20 2.68 -12.48
CA ALA A 127 27.48 3.34 -13.57
C ALA A 127 27.20 4.82 -13.31
N ASP A 128 27.26 5.63 -14.37
CA ASP A 128 26.88 7.03 -14.36
C ASP A 128 25.36 7.20 -14.24
N TRP A 129 24.93 8.36 -13.74
CA TRP A 129 23.51 8.62 -13.47
C TRP A 129 22.59 8.52 -14.70
N PRO A 130 22.97 9.02 -15.90
CA PRO A 130 22.17 8.82 -17.11
C PRO A 130 21.92 7.35 -17.44
N SER A 131 22.94 6.51 -17.34
CA SER A 131 22.81 5.07 -17.56
C SER A 131 21.95 4.40 -16.50
N LEU A 132 22.07 4.83 -15.23
CA LEU A 132 21.21 4.37 -14.15
C LEU A 132 19.74 4.75 -14.41
N ALA A 133 19.45 6.00 -14.75
CA ALA A 133 18.10 6.45 -15.06
C ALA A 133 17.48 5.65 -16.22
N ARG A 134 18.24 5.43 -17.31
CA ARG A 134 17.79 4.60 -18.43
C ARG A 134 17.49 3.18 -17.98
N ARG A 135 18.38 2.58 -17.19
CA ARG A 135 18.22 1.21 -16.65
C ARG A 135 16.99 1.09 -15.75
N LEU A 136 16.74 2.08 -14.89
CA LEU A 136 15.54 2.14 -14.04
C LEU A 136 14.27 2.10 -14.88
N ILE A 137 14.19 2.97 -15.89
CA ILE A 137 13.04 3.04 -16.81
C ILE A 137 12.85 1.70 -17.50
N THR A 138 13.91 1.10 -18.07
CA THR A 138 13.82 -0.20 -18.74
C THR A 138 13.34 -1.31 -17.81
N ILE A 139 13.83 -1.36 -16.57
CA ILE A 139 13.41 -2.37 -15.56
C ILE A 139 11.93 -2.20 -15.20
N ARG A 140 11.48 -0.97 -14.97
CA ARG A 140 10.10 -0.67 -14.59
C ARG A 140 9.10 -0.90 -15.72
N LEU A 141 9.46 -0.51 -16.95
CA LEU A 141 8.64 -0.78 -18.14
C LEU A 141 8.62 -2.27 -18.50
N GLY A 142 9.68 -3.02 -18.21
CA GLY A 142 9.70 -4.47 -18.41
C GLY A 142 8.90 -5.27 -17.37
N ASN A 143 8.64 -4.70 -16.18
CA ASN A 143 7.89 -5.36 -15.10
C ASN A 143 6.81 -4.44 -14.48
N PRO A 144 5.84 -3.94 -15.25
CA PRO A 144 4.83 -3.00 -14.75
C PRO A 144 3.69 -3.71 -14.01
N TRP A 145 3.59 -5.04 -14.12
CA TRP A 145 2.36 -5.78 -13.82
C TRP A 145 1.94 -5.74 -12.36
N THR A 146 2.86 -5.92 -11.42
CA THR A 146 2.54 -5.85 -9.98
C THR A 146 2.05 -4.46 -9.60
N TYR A 147 2.73 -3.43 -10.13
CA TYR A 147 2.35 -2.04 -9.92
C TYR A 147 0.94 -1.76 -10.43
N LEU A 148 0.68 -2.04 -11.71
CA LEU A 148 -0.62 -1.80 -12.33
C LEU A 148 -1.73 -2.59 -11.64
N PHE A 149 -1.47 -3.85 -11.31
CA PHE A 149 -2.43 -4.70 -10.60
C PHE A 149 -2.84 -4.10 -9.26
N LEU A 150 -1.86 -3.70 -8.44
CA LEU A 150 -2.12 -3.08 -7.13
C LEU A 150 -2.77 -1.70 -7.26
N ALA A 151 -2.31 -0.86 -8.20
CA ALA A 151 -2.87 0.47 -8.42
C ALA A 151 -4.36 0.40 -8.83
N LEU A 152 -4.73 -0.55 -9.67
CA LEU A 152 -6.12 -0.80 -10.07
C LEU A 152 -6.96 -1.31 -8.90
N LEU A 153 -6.44 -2.27 -8.13
CA LEU A 153 -7.17 -2.83 -6.99
C LEU A 153 -7.39 -1.78 -5.88
N ILE A 154 -6.38 -0.97 -5.59
CA ILE A 154 -6.49 0.17 -4.66
C ILE A 154 -7.49 1.19 -5.17
N ALA A 155 -7.42 1.58 -6.45
CA ALA A 155 -8.38 2.52 -7.04
C ALA A 155 -9.81 2.02 -6.89
N TRP A 156 -10.05 0.74 -7.14
CA TRP A 156 -11.38 0.15 -7.01
C TRP A 156 -11.88 0.15 -5.56
N VAL A 157 -11.05 -0.26 -4.60
CA VAL A 157 -11.44 -0.26 -3.19
C VAL A 157 -11.70 1.16 -2.67
N VAL A 158 -10.84 2.12 -3.05
CA VAL A 158 -11.02 3.53 -2.69
C VAL A 158 -12.26 4.12 -3.37
N ALA A 159 -12.57 3.72 -4.61
CA ALA A 159 -13.81 4.09 -5.29
C ALA A 159 -15.03 3.70 -4.48
N LEU A 160 -15.06 2.46 -3.98
CA LEU A 160 -16.17 1.94 -3.19
C LEU A 160 -16.33 2.71 -1.88
N LEU A 161 -15.22 2.97 -1.18
CA LEU A 161 -15.21 3.78 0.04
C LEU A 161 -15.75 5.19 -0.23
N TRP A 162 -15.21 5.87 -1.25
CA TRP A 162 -15.55 7.25 -1.56
C TRP A 162 -16.98 7.40 -2.07
N GLY A 163 -17.41 6.51 -2.97
CA GLY A 163 -18.76 6.45 -3.50
C GLY A 163 -19.80 6.21 -2.41
N ARG A 164 -19.52 5.28 -1.48
CA ARG A 164 -20.41 5.02 -0.35
C ARG A 164 -20.51 6.20 0.61
N LEU A 165 -19.38 6.83 0.96
CA LEU A 165 -19.37 8.01 1.82
C LEU A 165 -20.11 9.21 1.20
N ARG A 166 -20.09 9.35 -0.13
CA ARG A 166 -20.86 10.38 -0.84
C ARG A 166 -22.36 10.08 -0.83
N ALA A 167 -22.74 8.85 -1.15
CA ALA A 167 -24.15 8.43 -1.15
C ALA A 167 -24.78 8.61 0.23
N GLU A 168 -24.07 8.29 1.32
CA GLU A 168 -24.60 8.47 2.68
C GLU A 168 -24.87 9.92 3.07
N LYS A 169 -23.99 10.84 2.64
CA LYS A 169 -24.24 12.28 2.85
C LYS A 169 -25.50 12.76 2.13
N GLY A 170 -25.85 12.14 1.00
CA GLY A 170 -27.06 12.47 0.24
C GLY A 170 -28.32 11.78 0.76
N GLU A 171 -28.23 10.50 1.13
CA GLU A 171 -29.39 9.65 1.47
C GLU A 171 -29.72 9.60 2.98
N GLY A 172 -28.83 10.08 3.86
CA GLY A 172 -29.03 10.04 5.32
C GLY A 172 -29.05 8.64 5.93
N ARG A 173 -28.60 7.62 5.18
CA ARG A 173 -28.50 6.23 5.64
C ARG A 173 -27.16 5.97 6.32
N ILE A 174 -27.15 5.10 7.33
CA ILE A 174 -25.93 4.70 8.05
C ILE A 174 -25.22 3.59 7.26
N ALA A 175 -23.91 3.74 7.05
CA ALA A 175 -23.06 2.69 6.50
C ALA A 175 -23.16 1.37 7.26
N GLU A 176 -23.03 0.25 6.56
CA GLU A 176 -22.48 -0.95 7.20
C GLU A 176 -21.05 -0.67 7.64
N SER A 177 -20.88 -0.23 8.89
CA SER A 177 -19.59 0.18 9.44
C SER A 177 -18.54 -0.93 9.31
N SER A 178 -18.95 -2.19 9.43
CA SER A 178 -18.10 -3.37 9.24
C SER A 178 -17.57 -3.49 7.80
N THR A 179 -18.42 -3.29 6.79
CA THR A 179 -18.03 -3.40 5.37
C THR A 179 -17.06 -2.27 4.99
N LEU A 180 -17.32 -1.04 5.43
CA LEU A 180 -16.39 0.08 5.24
C LEU A 180 -15.06 -0.17 5.95
N PHE A 181 -15.10 -0.63 7.20
CA PHE A 181 -13.90 -0.94 7.97
C PHE A 181 -13.04 -2.01 7.27
N VAL A 182 -13.65 -3.06 6.73
CA VAL A 182 -12.94 -4.11 6.01
C VAL A 182 -12.37 -3.60 4.69
N LEU A 183 -13.07 -2.75 3.95
CA LEU A 183 -12.51 -2.09 2.76
C LEU A 183 -11.30 -1.20 3.11
N LEU A 184 -11.31 -0.50 4.25
CA LEU A 184 -10.15 0.26 4.74
C LEU A 184 -8.97 -0.64 5.08
N ILE A 185 -9.22 -1.79 5.73
CA ILE A 185 -8.19 -2.80 6.01
C ILE A 185 -7.57 -3.31 4.70
N ILE A 186 -8.40 -3.65 3.70
CA ILE A 186 -7.93 -4.08 2.38
C ILE A 186 -7.08 -2.99 1.73
N ALA A 187 -7.58 -1.75 1.65
CA ALA A 187 -6.84 -0.63 1.08
C ALA A 187 -5.48 -0.43 1.77
N THR A 188 -5.46 -0.49 3.11
CA THR A 188 -4.24 -0.34 3.90
C THR A 188 -3.24 -1.46 3.60
N GLY A 189 -3.69 -2.72 3.58
CA GLY A 189 -2.84 -3.87 3.24
C GLY A 189 -2.23 -3.75 1.84
N LEU A 190 -3.02 -3.34 0.85
CA LEU A 190 -2.56 -3.14 -0.52
C LEU A 190 -1.60 -1.95 -0.67
N VAL A 191 -1.83 -0.86 0.06
CA VAL A 191 -0.92 0.30 0.07
C VAL A 191 0.42 -0.07 0.70
N LEU A 192 0.43 -0.87 1.78
CA LEU A 192 1.66 -1.36 2.41
C LEU A 192 2.47 -2.26 1.48
N THR A 193 1.81 -3.10 0.67
CA THR A 193 2.54 -3.92 -0.31
C THR A 193 2.99 -3.11 -1.51
N LEU A 194 2.23 -2.10 -1.93
CA LEU A 194 2.63 -1.18 -3.00
C LEU A 194 3.81 -0.29 -2.59
N SER A 195 3.86 0.17 -1.33
CA SER A 195 4.90 1.11 -0.89
C SER A 195 6.31 0.55 -1.03
N VAL A 196 6.49 -0.75 -0.77
CA VAL A 196 7.80 -1.42 -0.86
C VAL A 196 8.29 -1.63 -2.30
N GLU A 197 7.44 -1.36 -3.29
CA GLU A 197 7.83 -1.32 -4.69
C GLU A 197 8.64 -0.06 -5.02
N PHE A 198 8.47 1.02 -4.26
CA PHE A 198 9.07 2.32 -4.55
C PHE A 198 10.13 2.74 -3.55
N VAL A 199 9.98 2.37 -2.27
CA VAL A 199 10.89 2.79 -1.20
C VAL A 199 11.23 1.64 -0.27
N TYR A 200 12.38 1.76 0.39
CA TYR A 200 12.77 0.88 1.47
C TYR A 200 13.50 1.64 2.58
N LEU A 201 13.44 1.12 3.79
CA LEU A 201 14.22 1.62 4.92
C LEU A 201 15.64 1.10 4.83
N ARG A 202 16.61 2.01 4.87
CA ARG A 202 18.03 1.68 4.96
C ARG A 202 18.29 0.99 6.30
N ASP A 203 18.93 -0.16 6.25
CA ASP A 203 19.41 -0.91 7.40
C ASP A 203 20.76 -1.59 7.08
N THR A 204 21.19 -2.51 7.94
CA THR A 204 22.45 -3.26 7.83
C THR A 204 22.52 -4.16 6.59
N PHE A 205 21.40 -4.56 6.01
CA PHE A 205 21.38 -5.44 4.83
C PHE A 205 21.52 -4.66 3.53
N GLY A 206 21.22 -3.35 3.55
CA GLY A 206 21.35 -2.48 2.37
C GLY A 206 20.45 -2.81 1.21
N THR A 207 19.46 -3.68 1.42
CA THR A 207 18.48 -4.08 0.42
C THR A 207 17.08 -3.88 0.96
N ARG A 208 16.08 -3.92 0.08
CA ARG A 208 14.68 -3.80 0.50
C ARG A 208 14.13 -5.00 1.28
N MET A 209 14.91 -6.08 1.46
CA MET A 209 14.42 -7.34 2.01
C MET A 209 13.72 -7.16 3.37
N ASN A 210 14.35 -6.45 4.30
CA ASN A 210 13.77 -6.25 5.64
C ASN A 210 12.52 -5.37 5.61
N THR A 211 12.48 -4.37 4.70
CA THR A 211 11.28 -3.54 4.52
C THR A 211 10.14 -4.38 3.96
N VAL A 212 10.41 -5.17 2.91
CA VAL A 212 9.43 -6.11 2.33
C VAL A 212 8.91 -7.04 3.42
N PHE A 213 9.80 -7.68 4.19
CA PHE A 213 9.39 -8.60 5.26
C PHE A 213 8.48 -7.91 6.30
N LYS A 214 8.91 -6.76 6.85
CA LYS A 214 8.15 -6.05 7.89
C LYS A 214 6.79 -5.55 7.40
N PHE A 215 6.74 -5.00 6.19
CA PHE A 215 5.50 -4.45 5.63
C PHE A 215 4.57 -5.56 5.15
N TYR A 216 5.11 -6.60 4.50
CA TYR A 216 4.32 -7.75 4.07
C TYR A 216 3.73 -8.49 5.27
N TYR A 217 4.45 -8.57 6.39
CA TYR A 217 3.90 -9.16 7.61
C TYR A 217 2.65 -8.42 8.09
N GLN A 218 2.67 -7.09 8.11
CA GLN A 218 1.50 -6.28 8.46
C GLN A 218 0.37 -6.46 7.44
N ALA A 219 0.69 -6.41 6.14
CA ALA A 219 -0.28 -6.62 5.09
C ALA A 219 -0.91 -8.01 5.15
N TRP A 220 -0.15 -9.05 5.49
CA TRP A 220 -0.65 -10.42 5.70
C TRP A 220 -1.71 -10.46 6.79
N VAL A 221 -1.43 -9.86 7.96
CA VAL A 221 -2.38 -9.83 9.08
C VAL A 221 -3.66 -9.08 8.68
N LEU A 222 -3.52 -7.90 8.08
CA LEU A 222 -4.66 -7.09 7.63
C LEU A 222 -5.52 -7.84 6.60
N LEU A 223 -4.89 -8.39 5.56
CA LEU A 223 -5.60 -9.09 4.50
C LEU A 223 -6.17 -10.44 4.96
N ALA A 224 -5.58 -11.09 5.96
CA ALA A 224 -6.16 -12.29 6.58
C ALA A 224 -7.44 -11.96 7.36
N VAL A 225 -7.43 -10.89 8.16
CA VAL A 225 -8.63 -10.42 8.89
C VAL A 225 -9.72 -10.01 7.91
N ALA A 226 -9.38 -9.21 6.89
CA ALA A 226 -10.32 -8.84 5.83
C ALA A 226 -10.82 -10.06 5.05
N GLY A 227 -9.96 -11.03 4.78
CA GLY A 227 -10.29 -12.27 4.09
C GLY A 227 -11.31 -13.10 4.86
N ALA A 228 -11.16 -13.24 6.19
CA ALA A 228 -12.13 -13.95 7.02
C ALA A 228 -13.53 -13.33 6.94
N TYR A 229 -13.62 -11.99 7.03
CA TYR A 229 -14.90 -11.28 6.83
C TYR A 229 -15.42 -11.43 5.40
N GLY A 230 -14.55 -11.32 4.40
CA GLY A 230 -14.92 -11.45 2.99
C GLY A 230 -15.53 -12.82 2.68
N VAL A 231 -14.94 -13.90 3.19
CA VAL A 231 -15.48 -15.26 3.07
C VAL A 231 -16.84 -15.37 3.76
N TYR A 232 -16.96 -14.88 5.00
CA TYR A 232 -18.25 -14.84 5.71
C TYR A 232 -19.32 -14.13 4.88
N TYR A 233 -19.00 -12.94 4.34
CA TYR A 233 -19.91 -12.12 3.55
C TYR A 233 -20.35 -12.84 2.27
N VAL A 234 -19.41 -13.48 1.56
CA VAL A 234 -19.71 -14.27 0.35
C VAL A 234 -20.65 -15.43 0.67
N ILE A 235 -20.38 -16.18 1.74
CA ILE A 235 -21.19 -17.34 2.15
C ILE A 235 -22.61 -16.90 2.53
N GLU A 236 -22.74 -15.82 3.31
CA GLU A 236 -24.04 -15.32 3.73
C GLU A 236 -24.91 -14.92 2.53
N LYS A 237 -24.32 -14.27 1.51
CA LYS A 237 -25.04 -13.89 0.30
C LYS A 237 -25.31 -15.06 -0.64
N ALA A 238 -24.41 -16.04 -0.74
CA ALA A 238 -24.63 -17.24 -1.54
C ALA A 238 -25.82 -18.07 -1.02
N LYS A 239 -26.04 -18.11 0.30
CA LYS A 239 -27.23 -18.76 0.91
C LYS A 239 -28.55 -18.07 0.53
N GLY A 240 -28.51 -16.78 0.19
CA GLY A 240 -29.68 -16.03 -0.27
C GLY A 240 -30.04 -16.23 -1.75
N TRP A 241 -29.16 -16.84 -2.57
CA TRP A 241 -29.45 -17.17 -3.98
C TRP A 241 -30.08 -18.56 -4.17
N GLY A 242 -30.06 -19.41 -3.14
CA GLY A 242 -30.69 -20.73 -3.16
C GLY A 242 -32.16 -20.74 -2.68
N ARG A 243 -32.76 -19.57 -2.52
CA ARG A 243 -34.18 -19.35 -2.20
C ARG A 243 -34.78 -18.43 -3.24
#